data_AF-A0A3B1D3A1-F1
#
_entry.id   AF-A0A3B1D3A1-F1
#
_cell.length_a   1.000
_cell.length_b   1.000
_cell.length_c   1.000
_cell.angle_alpha   90.00
_cell.angle_beta   90.00
_cell.angle_gamma   90.00
#
_symmetry.space_group_name_H-M   'P 1'
#
loop_
_entity.id
_entity.type
_entity.pdbx_description
1 polymer ?
#
loop_
_entity_poly.entity_id
_entity_poly.type
_entity_poly.pdbx_seq_one_letter_code
_entity_poly.pdbx_strand_id
1 'polypeptide(L)'
;MDLKGSQRLLNLFSPDVKFSSVLFIKPACSRQVRNTIKYVASKNQKEFMRDLKPVYKAPTEEAGLLALDKLEEKWGKKYPYPIKSWRNNWDNLAVFFKYPEEIRRLIYTTNAVENLHRQLRKVTKNRALFPNDDALTKMIYLAYKDIAKKWSMPIRNWAFIFSQLSIIFEERFKPFIN
;
A
#
# COMPACT_ATOMS: atom_id res chain seq x y z
N MET A 1 0.78 -1.07 -21.52
CA MET A 1 -0.62 -1.19 -21.10
C MET A 1 -1.41 -0.28 -22.02
N ASP A 2 -2.26 -0.85 -22.88
CA ASP A 2 -3.26 -0.09 -23.63
C ASP A 2 -4.15 0.66 -22.62
N LEU A 3 -4.50 1.91 -22.93
CA LEU A 3 -5.25 2.85 -22.09
C LEU A 3 -6.52 2.23 -21.48
N LYS A 4 -7.09 1.21 -22.14
CA LYS A 4 -8.27 0.46 -21.67
C LYS A 4 -8.02 -0.40 -20.42
N GLY A 5 -6.81 -0.93 -20.23
CA GLY A 5 -6.49 -1.80 -19.07
C GLY A 5 -6.27 -1.01 -17.78
N SER A 6 -5.54 0.11 -17.85
CA SER A 6 -5.26 0.97 -16.68
C SER A 6 -6.48 1.74 -16.21
N GLN A 7 -7.34 2.17 -17.14
CA GLN A 7 -8.61 2.83 -16.80
C GLN A 7 -9.61 1.84 -16.17
N ARG A 8 -9.64 0.58 -16.61
CA ARG A 8 -10.44 -0.49 -15.97
C ARG A 8 -9.96 -0.78 -14.55
N LEU A 9 -8.65 -0.81 -14.32
CA LEU A 9 -8.11 -0.93 -12.97
C LEU A 9 -8.55 0.23 -12.07
N LEU A 10 -8.38 1.48 -12.51
CA LEU A 10 -8.84 2.65 -11.75
C LEU A 10 -10.36 2.68 -11.52
N ASN A 11 -11.16 2.21 -12.49
CA ASN A 11 -12.62 2.11 -12.35
C ASN A 11 -13.06 0.95 -11.44
N LEU A 12 -12.29 -0.14 -11.37
CA LEU A 12 -12.41 -1.21 -10.35
C LEU A 12 -12.11 -0.69 -8.93
N PHE A 13 -11.47 0.47 -8.81
CA PHE A 13 -11.02 1.08 -7.55
C PHE A 13 -11.82 2.34 -7.15
N SER A 14 -13.02 2.57 -7.73
CA SER A 14 -13.97 3.60 -7.25
C SER A 14 -14.46 3.31 -5.81
N PRO A 15 -14.95 4.32 -5.07
CA PRO A 15 -14.73 4.47 -3.63
C PRO A 15 -15.66 3.58 -2.81
N ASP A 16 -15.33 2.31 -2.70
CA ASP A 16 -15.97 1.40 -1.77
C ASP A 16 -14.97 0.94 -0.69
N VAL A 17 -15.38 1.09 0.57
CA VAL A 17 -14.53 1.12 1.78
C VAL A 17 -13.72 -0.18 1.97
N LYS A 18 -14.17 -1.30 1.37
CA LYS A 18 -13.55 -2.63 1.51
C LYS A 18 -12.44 -2.95 0.49
N PHE A 19 -12.26 -2.18 -0.58
CA PHE A 19 -11.11 -2.34 -1.52
C PHE A 19 -10.09 -1.21 -1.34
N SER A 20 -10.58 -0.05 -0.88
CA SER A 20 -9.79 0.99 -0.24
C SER A 20 -8.77 0.40 0.74
N SER A 21 -9.18 -0.52 1.62
CA SER A 21 -8.26 -1.23 2.53
C SER A 21 -7.07 -1.85 1.81
N VAL A 22 -7.22 -2.50 0.65
CA VAL A 22 -6.11 -3.11 -0.12
C VAL A 22 -5.09 -2.07 -0.61
N LEU A 23 -5.57 -0.93 -1.11
CA LEU A 23 -4.74 0.20 -1.56
C LEU A 23 -4.08 0.96 -0.41
N PHE A 24 -4.64 0.87 0.80
CA PHE A 24 -4.12 1.53 2.00
C PHE A 24 -3.20 0.65 2.87
N ILE A 25 -3.10 -0.67 2.65
CA ILE A 25 -2.26 -1.55 3.51
C ILE A 25 -0.76 -1.25 3.39
N LYS A 26 -0.19 -1.14 2.17
CA LYS A 26 1.25 -0.81 2.06
C LYS A 26 1.56 0.59 2.64
N PRO A 27 0.79 1.65 2.33
CA PRO A 27 0.94 2.94 3.00
C PRO A 27 0.83 2.85 4.53
N ALA A 28 -0.09 2.02 5.06
CA ALA A 28 -0.26 1.81 6.49
C ALA A 28 0.97 1.11 7.12
N CYS A 29 1.47 0.02 6.53
CA CYS A 29 2.67 -0.67 7.00
C CYS A 29 3.91 0.23 6.93
N SER A 30 4.11 0.96 5.82
CA SER A 30 5.22 1.93 5.67
C SER A 30 5.14 3.06 6.69
N ARG A 31 3.94 3.61 6.94
CA ARG A 31 3.69 4.63 7.96
C ARG A 31 3.94 4.08 9.36
N GLN A 32 3.46 2.87 9.66
CA GLN A 32 3.67 2.20 10.94
C GLN A 32 5.15 2.00 11.23
N VAL A 33 5.92 1.51 10.25
CA VAL A 33 7.38 1.38 10.35
C VAL A 33 8.05 2.73 10.59
N ARG A 34 7.71 3.77 9.81
CA ARG A 34 8.27 5.12 9.99
C ARG A 34 7.93 5.70 11.36
N ASN A 35 6.71 5.50 11.85
CA ASN A 35 6.31 5.97 13.17
C ASN A 35 7.08 5.25 14.28
N THR A 36 7.26 3.93 14.11
CA THR A 36 8.01 3.08 15.05
C THR A 36 9.45 3.57 15.26
N ILE A 37 10.17 3.86 14.16
CA ILE A 37 11.57 4.28 14.21
C ILE A 37 11.76 5.57 15.02
N LYS A 38 10.77 6.46 15.07
CA LYS A 38 10.83 7.71 15.86
C LYS A 38 11.00 7.47 17.36
N TYR A 39 10.51 6.33 17.86
CA TYR A 39 10.55 5.98 19.28
C TYR A 39 11.70 5.01 19.63
N VAL A 40 12.56 4.68 18.65
CA VAL A 40 13.73 3.82 18.84
C VAL A 40 14.99 4.68 18.74
N ALA A 41 15.87 4.56 19.74
CA ALA A 41 17.12 5.32 19.76
C ALA A 41 17.99 4.96 18.54
N SER A 42 18.60 5.96 17.90
CA SER A 42 19.38 5.82 16.66
C SER A 42 20.32 4.62 16.64
N LYS A 43 21.07 4.40 17.73
CA LYS A 43 21.99 3.26 17.90
C LYS A 43 21.36 1.87 17.71
N ASN A 44 20.08 1.72 18.05
CA ASN A 44 19.36 0.45 17.98
C ASN A 44 18.45 0.35 16.74
N GLN A 45 18.26 1.44 15.98
CA GLN A 45 17.31 1.47 14.86
C GLN A 45 17.64 0.42 13.80
N LYS A 46 18.92 0.25 13.47
CA LYS A 46 19.36 -0.70 12.43
C LYS A 46 19.06 -2.15 12.82
N GLU A 47 19.32 -2.49 14.07
CA GLU A 47 19.07 -3.83 14.60
C GLU A 47 17.57 -4.09 14.78
N PHE A 48 16.85 -3.14 15.38
CA PHE A 48 15.40 -3.21 15.55
C PHE A 48 14.69 -3.39 14.20
N MET A 49 15.13 -2.68 13.16
CA MET A 49 14.55 -2.81 11.81
C MET A 49 14.83 -4.17 11.17
N ARG A 50 15.98 -4.79 11.45
CA ARG A 50 16.27 -6.15 10.99
C ARG A 50 15.31 -7.15 11.63
N ASP A 51 15.06 -7.00 12.92
CA ASP A 51 14.19 -7.90 13.69
C ASP A 51 12.70 -7.64 13.42
N LEU A 52 12.32 -6.41 13.04
CA LEU A 52 10.95 -6.03 12.66
C LEU A 52 10.58 -6.50 11.25
N LYS A 53 11.56 -6.62 10.35
CA LYS A 53 11.31 -6.96 8.93
C LYS A 53 10.55 -8.28 8.73
N PRO A 54 10.84 -9.37 9.48
CA PRO A 54 10.06 -10.60 9.45
C PRO A 54 8.58 -10.43 9.81
N VAL A 55 8.22 -9.50 10.72
CA VAL A 55 6.84 -9.29 11.18
C VAL A 55 5.90 -8.97 10.03
N TYR A 56 6.28 -8.01 9.18
CA TYR A 56 5.45 -7.55 8.07
C TYR A 56 5.82 -8.18 6.72
N LYS A 57 6.84 -9.04 6.65
CA LYS A 57 7.20 -9.80 5.44
C LYS A 57 6.95 -11.31 5.56
N ALA A 58 6.31 -11.74 6.65
CA ALA A 58 6.01 -13.14 6.87
C ALA A 58 5.15 -13.73 5.72
N PRO A 59 5.25 -15.05 5.48
CA PRO A 59 4.41 -15.72 4.48
C PRO A 59 2.96 -15.86 4.95
N THR A 60 2.73 -16.04 6.25
CA THR A 60 1.41 -16.25 6.87
C THR A 60 1.21 -15.33 8.08
N GLU A 61 -0.05 -15.12 8.47
CA GLU A 61 -0.40 -14.30 9.63
C GLU A 61 0.20 -14.87 10.92
N GLU A 62 0.12 -16.19 11.11
CA GLU A 62 0.71 -16.91 12.25
C GLU A 62 2.22 -16.70 12.34
N ALA A 63 2.93 -16.79 11.21
CA ALA A 63 4.37 -16.53 11.18
C ALA A 63 4.68 -15.05 11.49
N GLY A 64 3.80 -14.13 11.10
CA GLY A 64 3.90 -12.71 11.43
C GLY A 64 3.72 -12.45 12.94
N LEU A 65 2.72 -13.08 13.56
CA LEU A 65 2.47 -13.03 15.00
C LEU A 65 3.63 -13.61 15.79
N LEU A 66 4.14 -14.78 15.40
CA LEU A 66 5.29 -15.39 16.04
C LEU A 66 6.55 -14.50 15.95
N ALA A 67 6.74 -13.82 14.82
CA ALA A 67 7.82 -12.85 14.68
C ALA A 67 7.60 -11.61 15.57
N LEU A 68 6.36 -11.18 15.77
CA LEU A 68 6.02 -10.08 16.67
C LEU A 68 6.27 -10.47 18.14
N ASP A 69 5.95 -11.70 18.53
CA ASP A 69 6.25 -12.24 19.86
C ASP A 69 7.76 -12.24 20.13
N LYS A 70 8.57 -12.72 19.17
CA LYS A 70 10.05 -12.70 19.26
C LYS A 70 10.60 -11.28 19.35
N LEU A 71 9.99 -10.33 18.62
CA LEU A 71 10.37 -8.93 18.70
C LEU A 71 10.08 -8.35 20.08
N GLU A 72 8.93 -8.70 20.67
CA GLU A 72 8.53 -8.29 22.01
C GLU A 72 9.44 -8.89 23.09
N GLU A 73 9.84 -10.15 22.97
CA GLU A 73 10.77 -10.78 23.91
C GLU A 73 12.11 -10.02 23.97
N LYS A 74 12.65 -9.65 22.81
CA LYS A 74 13.95 -8.96 22.71
C LYS A 74 13.87 -7.48 23.04
N TRP A 75 12.86 -6.77 22.54
CA TRP A 75 12.80 -5.30 22.59
C TRP A 75 11.71 -4.75 23.50
N GLY A 76 10.75 -5.57 23.95
CA GLY A 76 9.58 -5.12 24.70
C GLY A 76 9.92 -4.43 26.02
N LYS A 77 10.95 -4.90 26.74
CA LYS A 77 11.42 -4.24 27.98
C LYS A 77 12.01 -2.86 27.73
N LYS A 78 12.68 -2.66 26.58
CA LYS A 78 13.41 -1.42 26.25
C LYS A 78 12.53 -0.41 25.50
N TYR A 79 11.64 -0.91 24.65
CA TYR A 79 10.78 -0.14 23.76
C TYR A 79 9.34 -0.68 23.80
N PRO A 80 8.61 -0.53 24.94
CA PRO A 80 7.26 -1.07 25.08
C PRO A 80 6.26 -0.36 24.16
N TYR A 81 6.44 0.93 23.90
CA TYR A 81 5.51 1.71 23.06
C TYR A 81 5.44 1.23 21.60
N PRO A 82 6.57 1.04 20.88
CA PRO A 82 6.58 0.39 19.57
C PRO A 82 5.81 -0.93 19.54
N ILE A 83 6.09 -1.85 20.46
CA ILE A 83 5.46 -3.17 20.48
C ILE A 83 3.95 -3.05 20.67
N LYS A 84 3.51 -2.26 21.64
CA LYS A 84 2.09 -2.00 21.90
C LYS A 84 1.39 -1.39 20.67
N SER A 85 2.04 -0.46 19.97
CA SER A 85 1.48 0.13 18.76
C SER A 85 1.28 -0.90 17.64
N TRP A 86 2.20 -1.84 17.48
CA TRP A 86 2.07 -2.92 16.49
C TRP A 86 0.97 -3.91 16.85
N ARG A 87 0.84 -4.29 18.12
CA ARG A 87 -0.24 -5.16 18.62
C ARG A 87 -1.62 -4.51 18.42
N ASN A 88 -1.78 -3.25 18.82
CA ASN A 88 -3.05 -2.53 18.69
C ASN A 88 -3.48 -2.34 17.23
N ASN A 89 -2.51 -2.19 16.32
CA ASN A 89 -2.78 -2.02 14.90
C ASN A 89 -2.74 -3.35 14.12
N TRP A 90 -2.58 -4.49 14.80
CA TRP A 90 -2.32 -5.77 14.15
C TRP A 90 -3.44 -6.16 13.19
N ASP A 91 -4.70 -6.06 13.59
CA ASP A 91 -5.84 -6.44 12.75
C ASP A 91 -5.85 -5.69 11.41
N ASN A 92 -5.51 -4.40 11.44
CA ASN A 92 -5.42 -3.56 10.24
C ASN A 92 -4.21 -3.92 9.38
N LEU A 93 -3.10 -4.31 10.00
CA LEU A 93 -1.89 -4.72 9.29
C LEU A 93 -2.05 -6.14 8.73
N ALA A 94 -2.68 -7.05 9.45
CA ALA A 94 -2.80 -8.46 9.08
C ALA A 94 -3.74 -8.70 7.90
N VAL A 95 -4.57 -7.73 7.52
CA VAL A 95 -5.48 -7.83 6.37
C VAL A 95 -4.76 -8.25 5.09
N PHE A 96 -3.47 -7.91 4.89
CA PHE A 96 -2.77 -8.36 3.68
C PHE A 96 -2.53 -9.87 3.61
N PHE A 97 -2.46 -10.58 4.75
CA PHE A 97 -2.24 -12.03 4.77
C PHE A 97 -3.41 -12.82 4.19
N LYS A 98 -4.60 -12.21 4.10
CA LYS A 98 -5.78 -12.79 3.44
C LYS A 98 -5.60 -12.95 1.93
N TYR A 99 -4.58 -12.33 1.35
CA TYR A 99 -4.31 -12.38 -0.08
C TYR A 99 -3.13 -13.32 -0.41
N PRO A 100 -3.19 -14.07 -1.52
CA PRO A 100 -2.08 -14.83 -2.08
C PRO A 100 -0.80 -14.00 -2.26
N GLU A 101 0.36 -14.65 -2.30
CA GLU A 101 1.66 -13.97 -2.38
C GLU A 101 1.78 -13.05 -3.61
N GLU A 102 1.20 -13.43 -4.73
CA GLU A 102 1.27 -12.69 -5.98
C GLU A 102 0.50 -11.36 -5.89
N ILE A 103 -0.66 -11.39 -5.22
CA ILE A 103 -1.45 -10.18 -4.93
C ILE A 103 -0.73 -9.33 -3.87
N ARG A 104 -0.14 -9.96 -2.84
CA ARG A 104 0.68 -9.24 -1.85
C ARG A 104 1.85 -8.53 -2.51
N ARG A 105 2.59 -9.18 -3.40
CA ARG A 105 3.68 -8.55 -4.18
C ARG A 105 3.18 -7.34 -4.95
N LEU A 106 2.02 -7.44 -5.62
CA LEU A 106 1.40 -6.29 -6.28
C LEU A 106 1.13 -5.14 -5.30
N ILE A 107 0.50 -5.42 -4.16
CA ILE A 107 0.21 -4.43 -3.10
C ILE A 107 1.49 -3.78 -2.57
N TYR A 108 2.54 -4.58 -2.29
CA TYR A 108 3.84 -4.08 -1.84
C TYR A 108 4.59 -3.28 -2.91
N THR A 109 4.31 -3.47 -4.20
CA THR A 109 4.92 -2.68 -5.28
C THR A 109 4.26 -1.31 -5.50
N THR A 110 3.29 -0.88 -4.68
CA THR A 110 2.60 0.44 -4.77
C THR A 110 3.49 1.70 -4.58
N ASN A 111 4.78 1.63 -4.95
CA ASN A 111 5.57 2.78 -5.40
C ASN A 111 4.82 3.57 -6.49
N ALA A 112 3.95 2.94 -7.29
CA ALA A 112 3.12 3.63 -8.28
C ALA A 112 2.25 4.74 -7.66
N VAL A 113 1.57 4.47 -6.53
CA VAL A 113 0.71 5.44 -5.84
C VAL A 113 1.55 6.51 -5.14
N GLU A 114 2.63 6.12 -4.46
CA GLU A 114 3.56 7.09 -3.84
C GLU A 114 4.20 8.01 -4.88
N ASN A 115 4.55 7.47 -6.05
CA ASN A 115 5.09 8.21 -7.18
C ASN A 115 4.03 9.13 -7.82
N LEU A 116 2.78 8.68 -7.96
CA LEU A 116 1.67 9.53 -8.39
C LEU A 116 1.49 10.71 -7.42
N HIS A 117 1.38 10.45 -6.11
CA HIS A 117 1.28 11.50 -5.10
C HIS A 117 2.49 12.44 -5.09
N ARG A 118 3.70 11.93 -5.32
CA ARG A 118 4.90 12.76 -5.44
C ARG A 118 4.82 13.69 -6.66
N GLN A 119 4.38 13.17 -7.81
CA GLN A 119 4.24 13.97 -9.02
C GLN A 119 3.12 15.00 -8.92
N LEU A 120 1.97 14.64 -8.34
CA LEU A 120 0.88 15.58 -8.07
C LEU A 120 1.34 16.70 -7.12
N ARG A 121 2.04 16.36 -6.02
CA ARG A 121 2.62 17.36 -5.11
C ARG A 121 3.63 18.27 -5.81
N LYS A 122 4.40 17.76 -6.77
CA LYS A 122 5.36 18.58 -7.54
C LYS A 122 4.63 19.64 -8.37
N VAL A 123 3.51 19.29 -8.99
CA VAL A 123 2.72 20.22 -9.82
C VAL A 123 1.98 21.24 -8.96
N THR A 124 1.51 20.85 -7.77
CA THR A 124 0.81 21.77 -6.85
C THR A 124 1.76 22.63 -6.03
N LYS A 125 3.03 22.24 -5.81
CA LYS A 125 3.98 22.94 -4.92
C LYS A 125 4.18 24.43 -5.26
N ASN A 126 4.14 24.78 -6.54
CA ASN A 126 4.39 26.16 -6.99
C ASN A 126 3.13 27.04 -7.02
N ARG A 127 1.96 26.50 -6.65
CA ARG A 127 0.66 27.19 -6.65
C ARG A 127 0.14 27.22 -5.21
N ALA A 128 0.31 28.36 -4.54
CA ALA A 128 -0.13 28.52 -3.14
C ALA A 128 -1.66 28.60 -3.01
N LEU A 129 -2.35 29.16 -4.01
CA LEU A 129 -3.79 29.39 -4.04
C LEU A 129 -4.35 29.05 -5.42
N PHE A 130 -5.56 28.50 -5.45
CA PHE A 130 -6.34 28.27 -6.66
C PHE A 130 -7.54 29.22 -6.66
N PRO A 131 -7.92 29.80 -7.81
CA PRO A 131 -9.04 30.71 -7.90
C PRO A 131 -10.40 30.03 -7.67
N ASN A 132 -10.51 28.74 -7.99
CA ASN A 132 -11.68 27.89 -7.73
C ASN A 132 -11.31 26.39 -7.83
N ASP A 133 -12.22 25.51 -7.42
CA ASP A 133 -12.02 24.05 -7.43
C ASP A 133 -11.86 23.49 -8.86
N ASP A 134 -12.47 24.12 -9.86
CA ASP A 134 -12.33 23.72 -11.26
C ASP A 134 -10.90 23.92 -11.77
N ALA A 135 -10.25 25.01 -11.38
CA ALA A 135 -8.86 25.28 -11.74
C ALA A 135 -7.92 24.22 -11.13
N LEU A 136 -8.17 23.83 -9.88
CA LEU A 136 -7.44 22.74 -9.23
C LEU A 136 -7.68 21.41 -9.94
N THR A 137 -8.94 21.08 -10.22
CA THR A 137 -9.34 19.83 -10.89
C THR A 137 -8.70 19.71 -12.28
N LYS A 138 -8.76 20.77 -13.09
CA LYS A 138 -8.13 20.82 -14.41
C LYS A 138 -6.62 20.61 -14.32
N MET A 139 -5.96 21.24 -13.36
CA MET A 139 -4.51 21.08 -13.18
C MET A 139 -4.14 19.64 -12.78
N ILE A 140 -4.87 19.05 -11.84
CA ILE A 140 -4.67 17.65 -11.43
C ILE A 140 -4.92 16.72 -12.62
N TYR A 141 -5.99 16.95 -13.40
CA TYR A 141 -6.32 16.16 -14.58
C TYR A 141 -5.22 16.21 -15.65
N LEU A 142 -4.70 17.40 -15.95
CA LEU A 142 -3.60 17.56 -16.91
C LEU A 142 -2.33 16.85 -16.43
N ALA A 143 -1.98 17.01 -15.15
CA ALA A 143 -0.85 16.30 -14.55
C ALA A 143 -1.04 14.78 -14.64
N TYR A 144 -2.23 14.27 -14.32
CA TYR A 144 -2.57 12.86 -14.44
C TYR A 144 -2.41 12.38 -15.89
N LYS A 145 -2.93 13.12 -16.87
CA LYS A 145 -2.82 12.79 -18.30
C LYS A 145 -1.36 12.63 -18.74
N ASP A 146 -0.48 13.54 -18.30
CA ASP A 146 0.95 13.46 -18.63
C ASP A 146 1.67 12.32 -17.92
N ILE A 147 1.27 11.99 -16.69
CA ILE A 147 1.80 10.83 -15.96
C ILE A 147 1.34 9.53 -16.65
N ALA A 148 0.08 9.44 -17.03
CA ALA A 148 -0.52 8.27 -17.67
C ALA A 148 0.16 7.91 -19.00
N LYS A 149 0.62 8.90 -19.77
CA LYS A 149 1.41 8.67 -21.01
C LYS A 149 2.67 7.83 -20.76
N LYS A 150 3.25 7.90 -19.56
CA LYS A 150 4.47 7.16 -19.19
C LYS A 150 4.19 5.75 -18.67
N TRP A 151 2.92 5.41 -18.43
CA TRP A 151 2.52 4.09 -17.94
C TRP A 151 2.33 3.08 -19.08
N SER A 152 3.37 2.93 -19.90
CA SER A 152 3.37 2.02 -21.05
C SER A 152 3.73 0.57 -20.68
N MET A 153 4.40 0.35 -19.55
CA MET A 153 4.86 -0.99 -19.15
C MET A 153 3.71 -1.85 -18.59
N PRO A 154 3.56 -3.11 -19.04
CA PRO A 154 2.58 -4.04 -18.46
C PRO A 154 3.02 -4.52 -17.08
N ILE A 155 2.03 -4.86 -16.23
CA ILE A 155 2.28 -5.50 -14.94
C ILE A 155 2.78 -6.92 -15.20
N ARG A 156 3.90 -7.30 -14.58
CA ARG A 156 4.45 -8.66 -14.68
C ARG A 156 3.45 -9.67 -14.13
N ASN A 157 3.25 -10.78 -14.85
CA ASN A 157 2.33 -11.87 -14.49
C ASN A 157 0.86 -11.42 -14.30
N TRP A 158 0.44 -10.36 -15.01
CA TRP A 158 -0.92 -9.83 -14.88
C TRP A 158 -2.01 -10.87 -15.12
N ALA A 159 -1.88 -11.74 -16.13
CA ALA A 159 -2.88 -12.76 -16.43
C ALA A 159 -3.13 -13.71 -15.24
N PHE A 160 -2.07 -14.13 -14.56
CA PHE A 160 -2.16 -14.97 -13.36
C PHE A 160 -2.75 -14.20 -12.17
N ILE A 161 -2.34 -12.95 -11.96
CA ILE A 161 -2.91 -12.12 -10.89
C ILE A 161 -4.40 -11.87 -11.13
N PHE A 162 -4.79 -11.63 -12.39
CA PHE A 162 -6.16 -11.39 -12.79
C PHE A 162 -7.04 -12.61 -12.53
N SER A 163 -6.58 -13.83 -12.84
CA SER A 163 -7.36 -15.05 -12.55
C SER A 163 -7.56 -15.28 -11.05
N GLN A 164 -6.57 -14.96 -10.22
CA GLN A 164 -6.71 -15.00 -8.76
C GLN A 164 -7.70 -13.94 -8.26
N LEU A 165 -7.61 -12.71 -8.81
CA LEU A 165 -8.52 -11.62 -8.46
C LEU A 165 -9.96 -11.92 -8.87
N SER A 166 -10.20 -12.54 -10.03
CA SER A 166 -11.54 -12.90 -10.47
C SER A 166 -12.20 -13.94 -9.57
N ILE A 167 -11.42 -14.84 -8.96
CA ILE A 167 -11.94 -15.82 -7.99
C ILE A 167 -12.23 -15.14 -6.65
N ILE A 168 -11.29 -14.35 -6.12
CA ILE A 168 -11.42 -13.71 -4.80
C ILE A 168 -12.53 -12.64 -4.80
N PHE A 169 -12.72 -11.95 -5.92
CA PHE A 169 -13.68 -10.86 -6.07
C PHE A 169 -14.75 -11.17 -7.13
N GLU A 170 -15.20 -12.42 -7.19
CA GLU A 170 -16.14 -12.92 -8.22
C GLU A 170 -17.33 -11.98 -8.45
N GLU A 171 -18.05 -11.63 -7.37
CA GLU A 171 -19.20 -10.71 -7.38
C GLU A 171 -18.92 -9.37 -8.08
N ARG A 172 -17.68 -8.87 -8.01
CA ARG A 172 -17.28 -7.58 -8.62
C ARG A 172 -16.91 -7.71 -10.08
N PHE A 173 -16.45 -8.89 -10.50
CA PHE A 173 -16.01 -9.14 -11.87
C PHE A 173 -17.11 -9.72 -12.76
N LYS A 174 -18.17 -10.29 -12.18
CA LYS A 174 -19.38 -10.74 -12.91
C LYS A 174 -19.90 -9.72 -13.96
N PRO A 175 -19.99 -8.40 -13.68
CA PRO A 175 -20.48 -7.42 -14.65
C PRO A 175 -19.52 -7.11 -15.80
N PHE A 176 -18.26 -7.55 -15.72
CA PHE A 176 -17.21 -7.22 -16.70
C PHE A 176 -16.76 -8.42 -17.54
N ILE A 177 -17.20 -9.63 -17.17
CA ILE A 177 -16.83 -10.89 -17.81
C ILE A 177 -17.95 -11.37 -18.77
N ASN A 178 -19.20 -10.94 -18.57
CA ASN A 178 -20.34 -11.20 -19.46
C ASN A 178 -20.55 -10.09 -20.48
#